data_AF-A0AAT9IJJ7-F1
#
_entry.id   AF-A0AAT9IJJ7-F1
#
_cell.length_a   1.000
_cell.length_b   1.000
_cell.length_c   1.000
_cell.angle_alpha   90.00
_cell.angle_beta   90.00
_cell.angle_gamma   90.00
#
_symmetry.space_group_name_H-M   'P 1'
#
loop_
_entity.id
_entity.type
_entity.pdbx_description
1 polymer ?
#
loop_
_entity_poly.entity_id
_entity_poly.type
_entity_poly.pdbx_seq_one_letter_code
_entity_poly.pdbx_strand_id
1 'polypeptide(L)'
;MSTIGTVEDELAATLSAVAERTRVDDAVAGRIRRHFPALHAALATRGASSADLAELVTTAVVAANARSLDLKVHGEQRAANTTRTASRFALGAACYADRYAGNLAGLRDEIPALRDLGVSVLHVQSPFARRADGTVDLRRGDPGLGSIDRLSDLAGDLRLSGISLAVDVPASDDLSTLIDDLLFLAGRGVEVFLLSDRAAVDIAAAVLAIGAPGVDVLPASPGSAPLWQALATGDAAPLQRAIERRDGSTDVAAVRDADAVIWETDAAALTARYTDESSFGRGLATDGGVAGTTASLAGVEAGDPLGEARVALAHALVLSVPGLPMLWLGDEVGQLNDPTFRDDPERRDDARWTHRGQKPRDRYAQKTDAATSAGRIHRDLTKLIAVRHTTPEFDGADLIGFGVPVPSVVGYQRPGDGAVVLVLANVADEPAHIPAVTLSGFASTALDLIEGVEADISEGLTLPACGFRWLRVSPVD
;
A
#
# COMPACT_ATOMS: atom_id res chain seq x y z
N MET A 1 0.99 -36.43 5.00
CA MET A 1 1.25 -36.79 6.41
C MET A 1 2.00 -35.61 7.01
N SER A 2 1.40 -34.87 7.94
CA SER A 2 2.09 -33.76 8.61
C SER A 2 3.17 -34.33 9.54
N THR A 3 4.41 -33.83 9.41
CA THR A 3 5.63 -34.37 10.05
C THR A 3 6.16 -33.52 11.20
N ILE A 4 5.50 -32.42 11.53
CA ILE A 4 5.97 -31.51 12.60
C ILE A 4 5.33 -31.94 13.93
N GLY A 5 6.16 -32.11 14.97
CA GLY A 5 5.76 -32.43 16.33
C GLY A 5 5.03 -31.28 17.04
N THR A 6 4.86 -31.40 18.37
CA THR A 6 4.24 -30.32 19.15
C THR A 6 5.09 -29.05 19.12
N VAL A 7 4.47 -27.88 19.29
CA VAL A 7 5.19 -26.59 19.30
C VAL A 7 6.31 -26.59 20.34
N GLU A 8 6.08 -27.18 21.52
CA GLU A 8 7.06 -27.23 22.61
C GLU A 8 8.25 -28.14 22.28
N ASP A 9 7.99 -29.34 21.76
CA ASP A 9 9.03 -30.30 21.40
C ASP A 9 9.91 -29.75 20.26
N GLU A 10 9.26 -29.18 19.24
CA GLU A 10 9.93 -28.61 18.08
C GLU A 10 10.75 -27.37 18.44
N LEU A 11 10.25 -26.55 19.37
CA LEU A 11 10.98 -25.39 19.88
C LEU A 11 12.25 -25.82 20.61
N ALA A 12 12.15 -26.83 21.48
CA ALA A 12 13.31 -27.36 22.20
C ALA A 12 14.35 -27.97 21.24
N ALA A 13 13.90 -28.78 20.28
CA ALA A 13 14.76 -29.39 19.27
C ALA A 13 15.44 -28.32 18.39
N THR A 14 14.68 -27.31 17.95
CA THR A 14 15.20 -26.21 17.14
C THR A 14 16.23 -25.38 17.90
N LEU A 15 15.97 -25.02 19.16
CA LEU A 15 16.94 -24.27 19.98
C LEU A 15 18.25 -25.05 20.14
N SER A 16 18.19 -26.37 20.33
CA SER A 16 19.39 -27.22 20.38
C SER A 16 20.14 -27.22 19.05
N ALA A 17 19.44 -27.46 17.94
CA ALA A 17 20.05 -27.51 16.61
C ALA A 17 20.69 -26.17 16.19
N VAL A 18 20.06 -25.04 16.52
CA VAL A 18 20.59 -23.71 16.23
C VAL A 18 21.83 -23.42 17.07
N ALA A 19 21.83 -23.79 18.36
CA ALA A 19 22.96 -23.57 19.27
C ALA A 19 24.22 -24.35 18.87
N GLU A 20 24.08 -25.48 18.17
CA GLU A 20 25.20 -26.23 17.60
C GLU A 20 25.86 -25.52 16.40
N ARG A 21 25.11 -24.65 15.70
CA ARG A 21 25.55 -24.01 14.44
C ARG A 21 25.96 -22.55 14.61
N THR A 22 25.39 -21.84 15.58
CA THR A 22 25.62 -20.40 15.75
C THR A 22 25.35 -19.97 17.20
N ARG A 23 25.85 -18.78 17.56
CA ARG A 23 25.63 -18.20 18.89
C ARG A 23 24.18 -17.74 19.02
N VAL A 24 23.50 -18.19 20.07
CA VAL A 24 22.17 -17.71 20.47
C VAL A 24 22.32 -16.95 21.77
N ASP A 25 22.14 -15.63 21.76
CA ASP A 25 22.07 -14.84 22.99
C ASP A 25 20.64 -14.80 23.56
N ASP A 26 20.48 -14.26 24.77
CA ASP A 26 19.19 -14.24 25.47
C ASP A 26 18.12 -13.44 24.72
N ALA A 27 18.50 -12.37 24.01
CA ALA A 27 17.58 -11.54 23.25
C ALA A 27 17.06 -12.31 22.02
N VAL A 28 17.95 -12.93 21.26
CA VAL A 28 17.60 -13.81 20.13
C VAL A 28 16.74 -14.98 20.61
N ALA A 29 17.13 -15.65 21.70
CA ALA A 29 16.35 -16.74 22.27
C ALA A 29 14.94 -16.29 22.68
N GLY A 30 14.81 -15.08 23.23
CA GLY A 30 13.52 -14.46 23.54
C GLY A 30 12.65 -14.27 22.29
N ARG A 31 13.23 -13.77 21.20
CA ARG A 31 12.52 -13.61 19.90
C ARG A 31 12.11 -14.95 19.30
N ILE A 32 12.98 -15.96 19.32
CA ILE A 32 12.63 -17.31 18.87
C ILE A 32 11.39 -17.80 19.63
N ARG A 33 11.42 -17.82 20.97
CA ARG A 33 10.28 -18.30 21.77
C ARG A 33 8.98 -17.54 21.48
N ARG A 34 9.06 -16.23 21.24
CA ARG A 34 7.91 -15.39 20.93
C ARG A 34 7.28 -15.71 19.57
N HIS A 35 8.10 -15.88 18.54
CA HIS A 35 7.63 -15.96 17.14
C HIS A 35 7.54 -17.39 16.61
N PHE A 36 8.13 -18.36 17.30
CA PHE A 36 8.11 -19.77 16.93
C PHE A 36 6.71 -20.37 16.76
N PRO A 37 5.72 -20.09 17.64
CA PRO A 37 4.38 -20.68 17.47
C PRO A 37 3.71 -20.26 16.15
N ALA A 38 3.87 -19.00 15.74
CA ALA A 38 3.35 -18.50 14.47
C ALA A 38 4.08 -19.14 13.27
N LEU A 39 5.41 -19.23 13.34
CA LEU A 39 6.21 -19.89 12.31
C LEU A 39 5.84 -21.37 12.15
N HIS A 40 5.70 -22.10 13.27
CA HIS A 40 5.31 -23.50 13.30
C HIS A 40 3.93 -23.70 12.66
N ALA A 41 2.94 -22.88 13.04
CA ALA A 41 1.60 -22.94 12.45
C ALA A 41 1.61 -22.67 10.94
N ALA A 42 2.34 -21.64 10.49
CA ALA A 42 2.45 -21.28 9.08
C ALA A 42 3.17 -22.35 8.24
N LEU A 43 4.17 -23.04 8.79
CA LEU A 43 4.87 -24.13 8.10
C LEU A 43 4.10 -25.46 8.11
N ALA A 44 3.32 -25.72 9.16
CA ALA A 44 2.51 -26.93 9.28
C ALA A 44 1.46 -27.02 8.16
N THR A 45 0.90 -25.89 7.73
CA THR A 45 -0.06 -25.85 6.60
C THR A 45 0.59 -26.22 5.26
N ARG A 46 1.91 -26.08 5.14
CA ARG A 46 2.70 -26.40 3.94
C ARG A 46 3.33 -27.80 3.97
N GLY A 47 3.13 -28.55 5.05
CA GLY A 47 3.68 -29.89 5.20
C GLY A 47 5.20 -29.93 5.35
N ALA A 48 5.80 -28.86 5.88
CA ALA A 48 7.24 -28.81 6.15
C ALA A 48 7.68 -29.83 7.22
N SER A 49 8.99 -30.05 7.34
CA SER A 49 9.62 -30.92 8.33
C SER A 49 10.23 -30.13 9.49
N SER A 50 10.54 -30.81 10.59
CA SER A 50 11.33 -30.25 11.70
C SER A 50 12.69 -29.71 11.25
N ALA A 51 13.27 -30.32 10.20
CA ALA A 51 14.56 -29.88 9.64
C ALA A 51 14.43 -28.53 8.93
N ASP A 52 13.36 -28.33 8.14
CA ASP A 52 13.09 -27.05 7.47
C ASP A 52 12.91 -25.92 8.49
N LEU A 53 12.20 -26.23 9.58
CA LEU A 53 11.98 -25.29 10.67
C LEU A 53 13.31 -24.89 11.33
N ALA A 54 14.14 -25.87 11.69
CA ALA A 54 15.45 -25.63 12.29
C ALA A 54 16.39 -24.87 11.34
N GLU A 55 16.32 -25.13 10.03
CA GLU A 55 17.09 -24.42 9.01
C GLU A 55 16.69 -22.95 8.93
N LEU A 56 15.40 -22.63 8.79
CA LEU A 56 14.91 -21.26 8.71
C LEU A 56 15.24 -20.45 9.96
N VAL A 57 15.07 -21.03 11.15
CA VAL A 57 15.46 -20.37 12.41
C VAL A 57 16.98 -20.19 12.49
N THR A 58 17.77 -21.16 12.03
CA THR A 58 19.24 -21.01 11.98
C THR A 58 19.63 -19.84 11.08
N THR A 59 19.07 -19.75 9.88
CA THR A 59 19.33 -18.66 8.93
C THR A 59 18.98 -17.30 9.55
N ALA A 60 17.85 -17.21 10.24
CA ALA A 60 17.45 -16.00 10.97
C ALA A 60 18.47 -15.60 12.04
N VAL A 61 18.95 -16.55 12.85
CA VAL A 61 19.93 -16.26 13.91
C VAL A 61 21.29 -15.87 13.34
N VAL A 62 21.73 -16.51 12.26
CA VAL A 62 22.97 -16.13 11.56
C VAL A 62 22.87 -14.69 11.05
N ALA A 63 21.75 -14.34 10.42
CA ALA A 63 21.50 -12.97 9.98
C ALA A 63 21.43 -11.96 11.14
N ALA A 64 20.75 -12.30 12.24
CA ALA A 64 20.71 -11.46 13.45
C ALA A 64 22.11 -11.18 13.99
N ASN A 65 22.97 -12.19 14.04
CA ASN A 65 24.35 -12.05 14.53
C ASN A 65 25.16 -11.13 13.61
N ALA A 66 25.05 -11.30 12.30
CA ALA A 66 25.78 -10.53 11.29
C ALA A 66 25.31 -9.06 11.14
N ARG A 67 24.09 -8.74 11.58
CA ARG A 67 23.48 -7.40 11.43
C ARG A 67 24.29 -6.32 12.17
N SER A 68 24.44 -5.16 11.55
CA SER A 68 25.15 -4.01 12.14
C SER A 68 24.46 -3.48 13.40
N LEU A 69 25.23 -2.81 14.26
CA LEU A 69 24.70 -2.32 15.55
C LEU A 69 23.59 -1.27 15.36
N ASP A 70 23.72 -0.38 14.38
CA ASP A 70 22.70 0.64 14.08
C ASP A 70 21.37 0.00 13.67
N LEU A 71 21.42 -1.02 12.79
CA LEU A 71 20.24 -1.74 12.34
C LEU A 71 19.64 -2.67 13.42
N LYS A 72 20.44 -3.13 14.38
CA LYS A 72 19.96 -3.86 15.57
C LYS A 72 19.18 -2.94 16.49
N VAL A 73 19.75 -1.79 16.86
CA VAL A 73 19.09 -0.80 17.75
C VAL A 73 17.82 -0.27 17.09
N HIS A 74 17.90 0.11 15.81
CA HIS A 74 16.75 0.61 15.08
C HIS A 74 15.64 -0.43 14.94
N GLY A 75 16.01 -1.68 14.64
CA GLY A 75 15.06 -2.78 14.53
C GLY A 75 14.26 -3.02 15.81
N GLU A 76 14.92 -3.01 16.97
CA GLU A 76 14.24 -3.16 18.27
C GLU A 76 13.29 -2.00 18.57
N GLN A 77 13.69 -0.75 18.27
CA GLN A 77 12.81 0.42 18.40
C GLN A 77 11.57 0.29 17.51
N ARG A 78 11.76 -0.15 16.27
CA ARG A 78 10.68 -0.39 15.31
C ARG A 78 9.76 -1.53 15.75
N ALA A 79 10.31 -2.61 16.29
CA ALA A 79 9.55 -3.78 16.74
C ALA A 79 8.66 -3.48 17.94
N ALA A 80 9.00 -2.47 18.75
CA ALA A 80 8.16 -2.01 19.85
C ALA A 80 6.88 -1.30 19.39
N ASN A 81 6.83 -0.80 18.14
CA ASN A 81 5.65 -0.18 17.54
C ASN A 81 5.06 -1.07 16.43
N THR A 82 4.19 -2.00 16.82
CA THR A 82 3.57 -2.99 15.92
C THR A 82 2.47 -2.41 15.04
N THR A 83 1.97 -1.21 15.32
CA THR A 83 0.86 -0.58 14.56
C THR A 83 1.36 0.47 13.57
N ARG A 84 2.67 0.61 13.36
CA ARG A 84 3.31 1.60 12.47
C ARG A 84 2.63 1.71 11.11
N THR A 85 2.45 0.60 10.40
CA THR A 85 1.89 0.59 9.03
C THR A 85 0.39 0.83 8.99
N ALA A 86 -0.29 0.67 10.13
CA ALA A 86 -1.70 1.01 10.32
C ALA A 86 -1.89 2.37 11.02
N SER A 87 -0.81 3.12 11.27
CA SER A 87 -0.94 4.44 11.88
C SER A 87 -1.57 5.42 10.90
N ARG A 88 -2.30 6.39 11.43
CA ARG A 88 -2.78 7.55 10.69
C ARG A 88 -1.63 8.31 10.00
N PHE A 89 -0.41 8.26 10.54
CA PHE A 89 0.79 8.88 9.95
C PHE A 89 1.47 8.01 8.87
N ALA A 90 1.01 6.78 8.67
CA ALA A 90 1.57 5.92 7.64
C ALA A 90 1.13 6.40 6.25
N LEU A 91 2.10 6.74 5.41
CA LEU A 91 1.90 7.06 3.99
C LEU A 91 3.00 6.43 3.16
N GLY A 92 2.62 5.47 2.34
CA GLY A 92 3.47 4.87 1.33
C GLY A 92 3.49 5.71 0.05
N ALA A 93 4.61 5.67 -0.65
CA ALA A 93 4.76 6.16 -2.01
C ALA A 93 5.53 5.13 -2.84
N ALA A 94 5.06 4.81 -4.04
CA ALA A 94 5.68 3.85 -4.93
C ALA A 94 6.13 4.51 -6.24
N CYS A 95 7.28 4.10 -6.75
CA CYS A 95 7.78 4.52 -8.06
C CYS A 95 8.83 3.57 -8.65
N TYR A 96 9.05 3.70 -9.95
CA TYR A 96 10.28 3.23 -10.60
C TYR A 96 11.38 4.28 -10.46
N ALA A 97 12.56 3.87 -9.98
CA ALA A 97 13.67 4.79 -9.72
C ALA A 97 14.14 5.52 -10.99
N ASP A 98 14.23 4.83 -12.12
CA ASP A 98 14.60 5.41 -13.41
C ASP A 98 13.57 6.41 -13.92
N ARG A 99 12.28 6.14 -13.73
CA ARG A 99 11.20 7.01 -14.21
C ARG A 99 10.97 8.23 -13.35
N TYR A 100 11.08 8.05 -12.03
CA TYR A 100 10.83 9.15 -11.12
C TYR A 100 12.03 10.08 -10.98
N ALA A 101 13.24 9.50 -10.90
CA ALA A 101 14.44 10.26 -10.58
C ALA A 101 15.69 9.82 -11.37
N GLY A 102 15.53 9.07 -12.46
CA GLY A 102 16.65 8.62 -13.30
C GLY A 102 17.43 7.42 -12.75
N ASN A 103 17.65 7.32 -11.45
CA ASN A 103 18.28 6.17 -10.77
C ASN A 103 18.19 6.30 -9.23
N LEU A 104 18.85 5.39 -8.48
CA LEU A 104 18.86 5.42 -7.02
C LEU A 104 19.51 6.68 -6.41
N ALA A 105 20.49 7.29 -7.09
CA ALA A 105 21.10 8.54 -6.61
C ALA A 105 20.15 9.73 -6.80
N GLY A 106 19.43 9.79 -7.93
CA GLY A 106 18.40 10.80 -8.09
C GLY A 106 17.26 10.63 -7.09
N LEU A 107 16.88 9.39 -6.73
CA LEU A 107 15.89 9.16 -5.67
C LEU A 107 16.35 9.72 -4.31
N ARG A 108 17.64 9.65 -4.01
CA ARG A 108 18.21 10.27 -2.80
C ARG A 108 18.01 11.78 -2.79
N ASP A 109 18.11 12.44 -3.96
CA ASP A 109 17.90 13.88 -4.09
C ASP A 109 16.42 14.28 -3.88
N GLU A 110 15.48 13.34 -4.02
CA GLU A 110 14.03 13.56 -3.86
C GLU A 110 13.55 13.38 -2.41
N ILE A 111 14.39 12.93 -1.49
CA ILE A 111 14.04 12.71 -0.07
C ILE A 111 13.36 13.94 0.58
N PRO A 112 13.84 15.19 0.37
CA PRO A 112 13.15 16.36 0.92
C PRO A 112 11.72 16.50 0.42
N ALA A 113 11.48 16.28 -0.89
CA ALA A 113 10.15 16.38 -1.48
C ALA A 113 9.20 15.28 -0.97
N LEU A 114 9.72 14.06 -0.81
CA LEU A 114 8.96 12.93 -0.23
C LEU A 114 8.56 13.22 1.22
N ARG A 115 9.48 13.77 2.02
CA ARG A 115 9.20 14.17 3.41
C ARG A 115 8.17 15.29 3.48
N ASP A 116 8.27 16.29 2.62
CA ASP A 116 7.32 17.40 2.56
C ASP A 116 5.90 16.92 2.18
N LEU A 117 5.78 15.86 1.37
CA LEU A 117 4.51 15.18 1.08
C LEU A 117 3.99 14.35 2.26
N GLY A 118 4.83 14.05 3.26
CA GLY A 118 4.48 13.23 4.41
C GLY A 118 4.72 11.73 4.22
N VAL A 119 5.50 11.34 3.20
CA VAL A 119 5.83 9.93 2.94
C VAL A 119 6.62 9.34 4.10
N SER A 120 6.19 8.18 4.60
CA SER A 120 6.86 7.41 5.64
C SER A 120 7.42 6.07 5.13
N VAL A 121 6.99 5.62 3.94
CA VAL A 121 7.50 4.40 3.27
C VAL A 121 7.70 4.70 1.78
N LEU A 122 8.91 4.49 1.25
CA LEU A 122 9.20 4.59 -0.18
C LEU A 122 9.38 3.20 -0.77
N HIS A 123 8.43 2.77 -1.60
CA HIS A 123 8.51 1.55 -2.40
C HIS A 123 9.22 1.82 -3.72
N VAL A 124 10.46 1.32 -3.82
CA VAL A 124 11.20 1.30 -5.07
C VAL A 124 10.84 0.03 -5.83
N GLN A 125 10.23 0.20 -7.00
CA GLN A 125 9.78 -0.88 -7.87
C GLN A 125 10.95 -1.51 -8.64
N SER A 126 11.05 -2.83 -8.53
CA SER A 126 11.99 -3.71 -9.22
C SER A 126 13.44 -3.19 -9.28
N PRO A 127 14.10 -2.89 -8.13
CA PRO A 127 15.45 -2.33 -8.11
C PRO A 127 16.56 -3.35 -8.41
N PHE A 128 16.20 -4.57 -8.79
CA PHE A 128 17.10 -5.73 -8.85
C PHE A 128 17.32 -6.21 -10.29
N ALA A 129 18.51 -6.74 -10.54
CA ALA A 129 18.87 -7.32 -11.81
C ALA A 129 18.05 -8.60 -12.11
N ARG A 130 17.90 -8.93 -13.38
CA ARG A 130 17.36 -10.22 -13.82
C ARG A 130 18.48 -11.18 -14.23
N ARG A 131 18.30 -12.46 -13.92
CA ARG A 131 19.15 -13.57 -14.37
C ARG A 131 18.83 -13.92 -15.82
N ALA A 132 19.68 -14.75 -16.43
CA ALA A 132 19.52 -15.17 -17.83
C ALA A 132 18.22 -15.96 -18.08
N ASP A 133 17.67 -16.60 -17.05
CA ASP A 133 16.38 -17.32 -17.09
C ASP A 133 15.16 -16.42 -16.85
N GLY A 134 15.36 -15.11 -16.67
CA GLY A 134 14.31 -14.12 -16.43
C GLY A 134 13.92 -13.95 -14.96
N THR A 135 14.41 -14.79 -14.04
CA THR A 135 14.18 -14.66 -12.59
C THR A 135 14.90 -13.43 -12.03
N VAL A 136 14.36 -12.85 -10.96
CA VAL A 136 14.97 -11.69 -10.30
C VAL A 136 16.09 -12.15 -9.36
N ASP A 137 17.21 -11.45 -9.38
CA ASP A 137 18.33 -11.66 -8.49
C ASP A 137 18.33 -10.62 -7.36
N LEU A 138 17.66 -10.94 -6.25
CA LEU A 138 17.51 -10.05 -5.10
C LEU A 138 18.84 -9.64 -4.45
N ARG A 139 19.93 -10.34 -4.74
CA ARG A 139 21.27 -9.99 -4.22
C ARG A 139 22.02 -8.98 -5.07
N ARG A 140 21.50 -8.66 -6.27
CA ARG A 140 22.17 -7.80 -7.24
C ARG A 140 21.25 -6.67 -7.67
N GLY A 141 21.67 -5.43 -7.43
CA GLY A 141 20.98 -4.25 -7.95
C GLY A 141 21.00 -4.20 -9.48
N ASP A 142 19.94 -3.65 -10.09
CA ASP A 142 19.88 -3.40 -11.52
C ASP A 142 21.03 -2.43 -11.91
N PRO A 143 21.95 -2.84 -12.81
CA PRO A 143 23.09 -1.99 -13.21
C PRO A 143 22.70 -0.61 -13.76
N GLY A 144 21.50 -0.46 -14.34
CA GLY A 144 20.96 0.81 -14.82
C GLY A 144 20.49 1.74 -13.69
N LEU A 145 20.14 1.18 -12.52
CA LEU A 145 19.66 1.94 -11.36
C LEU A 145 20.76 2.17 -10.31
N GLY A 146 21.69 1.24 -10.16
CA GLY A 146 22.80 1.31 -9.21
C GLY A 146 23.19 -0.04 -8.61
N SER A 147 24.26 -0.05 -7.82
CA SER A 147 24.68 -1.27 -7.11
C SER A 147 23.76 -1.57 -5.91
N ILE A 148 23.86 -2.80 -5.39
CA ILE A 148 23.18 -3.18 -4.14
C ILE A 148 23.66 -2.32 -2.95
N ASP A 149 24.92 -1.87 -2.97
CA ASP A 149 25.45 -0.97 -1.95
C ASP A 149 24.82 0.43 -2.04
N ARG A 150 24.54 0.93 -3.25
CA ARG A 150 23.80 2.19 -3.41
C ARG A 150 22.37 2.10 -2.91
N LEU A 151 21.72 0.95 -3.06
CA LEU A 151 20.41 0.71 -2.46
C LEU A 151 20.51 0.76 -0.92
N SER A 152 21.58 0.19 -0.36
CA SER A 152 21.85 0.25 1.08
C SER A 152 22.11 1.68 1.59
N ASP A 153 22.89 2.47 0.84
CA ASP A 153 23.12 3.89 1.14
C ASP A 153 21.80 4.68 1.14
N LEU A 154 20.99 4.50 0.08
CA LEU A 154 19.66 5.12 -0.02
C LEU A 154 18.78 4.74 1.18
N ALA A 155 18.78 3.46 1.59
CA ALA A 155 18.05 3.00 2.76
C ALA A 155 18.50 3.71 4.05
N GLY A 156 19.80 3.95 4.21
CA GLY A 156 20.36 4.73 5.30
C GLY A 156 19.86 6.18 5.34
N ASP A 157 19.90 6.87 4.19
CA ASP A 157 19.47 8.27 4.10
C ASP A 157 17.95 8.44 4.29
N LEU A 158 17.16 7.51 3.75
CA LEU A 158 15.71 7.45 3.96
C LEU A 158 15.41 7.26 5.45
N ARG A 159 16.08 6.31 6.12
CA ARG A 159 15.92 6.05 7.55
C ARG A 159 16.23 7.28 8.39
N LEU A 160 17.32 8.00 8.09
CA LEU A 160 17.67 9.26 8.77
C LEU A 160 16.62 10.36 8.58
N SER A 161 15.80 10.26 7.54
CA SER A 161 14.72 11.19 7.21
C SER A 161 13.35 10.71 7.69
N GLY A 162 13.27 9.56 8.39
CA GLY A 162 12.01 8.98 8.88
C GLY A 162 11.24 8.18 7.82
N ILE A 163 11.87 7.81 6.71
CA ILE A 163 11.26 7.05 5.62
C ILE A 163 11.82 5.63 5.60
N SER A 164 10.95 4.62 5.58
CA SER A 164 11.35 3.23 5.39
C SER A 164 11.53 2.91 3.91
N LEU A 165 12.62 2.24 3.54
CA LEU A 165 12.76 1.66 2.20
C LEU A 165 11.93 0.38 2.09
N ALA A 166 11.07 0.33 1.06
CA ALA A 166 10.31 -0.83 0.66
C ALA A 166 10.71 -1.34 -0.72
N VAL A 167 10.62 -2.65 -0.94
CA VAL A 167 10.87 -3.28 -2.25
C VAL A 167 9.83 -4.37 -2.52
N ASP A 168 9.51 -4.58 -3.80
CA ASP A 168 8.74 -5.73 -4.27
C ASP A 168 9.60 -6.99 -4.27
N VAL A 169 8.96 -8.09 -3.91
CA VAL A 169 9.55 -9.42 -3.84
C VAL A 169 8.71 -10.33 -4.72
N PRO A 170 9.27 -10.89 -5.79
CA PRO A 170 8.54 -11.78 -6.67
C PRO A 170 8.23 -13.10 -5.95
N ALA A 171 7.24 -13.83 -6.47
CA ALA A 171 6.96 -15.18 -6.01
C ALA A 171 8.19 -16.09 -6.22
N SER A 172 8.42 -16.99 -5.27
CA SER A 172 9.50 -17.99 -5.32
C SER A 172 8.94 -19.35 -4.88
N ASP A 173 9.26 -20.39 -5.64
CA ASP A 173 8.95 -21.77 -5.26
C ASP A 173 9.91 -22.30 -4.19
N ASP A 174 11.08 -21.66 -4.03
CA ASP A 174 12.06 -21.98 -3.00
C ASP A 174 11.96 -20.95 -1.86
N LEU A 175 11.31 -21.38 -0.79
CA LEU A 175 11.09 -20.58 0.41
C LEU A 175 12.39 -20.33 1.20
N SER A 176 13.30 -21.30 1.25
CA SER A 176 14.55 -21.17 2.00
C SER A 176 15.46 -20.12 1.37
N THR A 177 15.61 -20.17 0.04
CA THR A 177 16.37 -19.15 -0.71
C THR A 177 15.72 -17.78 -0.60
N LEU A 178 14.39 -17.70 -0.71
CA LEU A 178 13.65 -16.46 -0.53
C LEU A 178 13.94 -15.82 0.85
N ILE A 179 13.82 -16.60 1.92
CA ILE A 179 14.05 -16.12 3.29
C ILE A 179 15.49 -15.63 3.48
N ASP A 180 16.49 -16.35 2.95
CA ASP A 180 17.88 -15.93 3.02
C ASP A 180 18.11 -14.60 2.28
N ASP A 181 17.49 -14.42 1.11
CA ASP A 181 17.53 -13.17 0.35
C ASP A 181 16.86 -12.00 1.09
N LEU A 182 15.72 -12.23 1.73
CA LEU A 182 15.04 -11.21 2.54
C LEU A 182 15.89 -10.79 3.74
N LEU A 183 16.52 -11.74 4.45
CA LEU A 183 17.42 -11.46 5.55
C LEU A 183 18.68 -10.71 5.08
N PHE A 184 19.21 -11.06 3.91
CA PHE A 184 20.33 -10.35 3.27
C PHE A 184 19.98 -8.89 2.97
N LEU A 185 18.79 -8.63 2.42
CA LEU A 185 18.30 -7.28 2.11
C LEU A 185 17.96 -6.48 3.37
N ALA A 186 17.37 -7.13 4.36
CA ALA A 186 17.13 -6.53 5.67
C ALA A 186 18.46 -6.08 6.30
N GLY A 187 19.52 -6.87 6.16
CA GLY A 187 20.88 -6.53 6.62
C GLY A 187 21.50 -5.33 5.90
N ARG A 188 20.91 -4.90 4.77
CA ARG A 188 21.27 -3.69 4.02
C ARG A 188 20.35 -2.50 4.28
N GLY A 189 19.42 -2.64 5.22
CA GLY A 189 18.53 -1.56 5.63
C GLY A 189 17.19 -1.49 4.88
N VAL A 190 16.83 -2.49 4.07
CA VAL A 190 15.45 -2.63 3.61
C VAL A 190 14.56 -2.93 4.83
N GLU A 191 13.46 -2.19 4.98
CA GLU A 191 12.61 -2.20 6.17
C GLU A 191 11.20 -2.73 5.90
N VAL A 192 10.77 -2.78 4.63
CA VAL A 192 9.46 -3.29 4.24
C VAL A 192 9.60 -4.16 2.99
N PHE A 193 9.02 -5.35 3.01
CA PHE A 193 8.94 -6.23 1.85
C PHE A 193 7.49 -6.39 1.41
N LEU A 194 7.23 -6.22 0.11
CA LEU A 194 5.92 -6.41 -0.50
C LEU A 194 5.93 -7.72 -1.27
N LEU A 195 5.23 -8.73 -0.76
CA LEU A 195 5.21 -10.08 -1.33
C LEU A 195 3.89 -10.32 -2.06
N SER A 196 3.97 -10.84 -3.28
CA SER A 196 2.78 -11.28 -4.03
C SER A 196 2.18 -12.58 -3.49
N ASP A 197 3.01 -13.46 -2.91
CA ASP A 197 2.53 -14.73 -2.31
C ASP A 197 2.13 -14.52 -0.84
N ARG A 198 0.81 -14.44 -0.59
CA ARG A 198 0.27 -14.33 0.77
C ARG A 198 0.67 -15.50 1.68
N ALA A 199 0.84 -16.70 1.14
CA ALA A 199 1.24 -17.87 1.96
C ALA A 199 2.70 -17.77 2.44
N ALA A 200 3.56 -17.03 1.72
CA ALA A 200 4.92 -16.76 2.15
C ALA A 200 5.02 -15.60 3.15
N VAL A 201 4.03 -14.69 3.19
CA VAL A 201 4.02 -13.51 4.07
C VAL A 201 4.15 -13.90 5.54
N ASP A 202 3.31 -14.81 6.04
CA ASP A 202 3.29 -15.18 7.47
C ASP A 202 4.61 -15.83 7.91
N ILE A 203 5.16 -16.70 7.06
CA ILE A 203 6.44 -17.36 7.32
C ILE A 203 7.56 -16.33 7.32
N ALA A 204 7.64 -15.50 6.27
CA ALA A 204 8.66 -14.47 6.16
C ALA A 204 8.60 -13.46 7.31
N ALA A 205 7.40 -13.04 7.71
CA ALA A 205 7.21 -12.13 8.83
C ALA A 205 7.70 -12.76 10.15
N ALA A 206 7.36 -14.03 10.42
CA ALA A 206 7.80 -14.71 11.63
C ALA A 206 9.32 -14.93 11.67
N VAL A 207 9.93 -15.30 10.53
CA VAL A 207 11.39 -15.48 10.43
C VAL A 207 12.13 -14.14 10.56
N LEU A 208 11.66 -13.09 9.87
CA LEU A 208 12.24 -11.75 9.97
C LEU A 208 12.07 -11.16 11.38
N ALA A 209 10.97 -11.42 12.08
CA ALA A 209 10.82 -11.01 13.48
C ALA A 209 11.89 -11.61 14.41
N ILE A 210 12.46 -12.77 14.06
CA ILE A 210 13.59 -13.38 14.77
C ILE A 210 14.92 -12.75 14.34
N GLY A 211 15.17 -12.68 13.02
CA GLY A 211 16.46 -12.34 12.44
C GLY A 211 16.74 -10.84 12.25
N ALA A 212 15.69 -10.07 11.99
CA ALA A 212 15.70 -8.65 11.68
C ALA A 212 14.44 -7.97 12.25
N PRO A 213 14.29 -7.90 13.60
CA PRO A 213 13.10 -7.34 14.22
C PRO A 213 12.82 -5.92 13.70
N GLY A 214 11.55 -5.59 13.55
CA GLY A 214 11.10 -4.28 13.06
C GLY A 214 11.06 -4.14 11.53
N VAL A 215 11.46 -5.16 10.78
CA VAL A 215 11.18 -5.26 9.34
C VAL A 215 9.76 -5.76 9.12
N ASP A 216 9.00 -5.06 8.28
CA ASP A 216 7.62 -5.41 7.95
C ASP A 216 7.58 -6.28 6.68
N VAL A 217 6.72 -7.30 6.68
CA VAL A 217 6.39 -8.07 5.49
C VAL A 217 4.91 -7.88 5.24
N LEU A 218 4.58 -7.26 4.12
CA LEU A 218 3.21 -6.90 3.77
C LEU A 218 2.82 -7.69 2.51
N PRO A 219 1.56 -8.16 2.42
CA PRO A 219 1.06 -8.62 1.14
C PRO A 219 1.03 -7.45 0.15
N ALA A 220 1.23 -7.74 -1.13
CA ALA A 220 0.96 -6.80 -2.20
C ALA A 220 -0.50 -6.32 -2.14
N SER A 221 -0.77 -5.14 -2.70
CA SER A 221 -2.13 -4.59 -2.73
C SER A 221 -3.09 -5.59 -3.40
N PRO A 222 -4.32 -5.78 -2.87
CA PRO A 222 -5.33 -6.62 -3.52
C PRO A 222 -5.84 -6.03 -4.85
N GLY A 223 -5.28 -4.90 -5.30
CA GLY A 223 -5.68 -4.18 -6.50
C GLY A 223 -6.81 -3.19 -6.25
N SER A 224 -7.08 -2.36 -7.26
CA SER A 224 -8.09 -1.29 -7.21
C SER A 224 -9.30 -1.54 -8.10
N ALA A 225 -9.47 -2.76 -8.63
CA ALA A 225 -10.56 -3.09 -9.56
C ALA A 225 -11.97 -2.77 -9.00
N PRO A 226 -12.32 -3.07 -7.73
CA PRO A 226 -13.63 -2.71 -7.20
C PRO A 226 -13.89 -1.20 -7.19
N LEU A 227 -12.85 -0.39 -6.93
CA LEU A 227 -12.95 1.07 -6.95
C LEU A 227 -13.23 1.58 -8.36
N TRP A 228 -12.45 1.14 -9.34
CA TRP A 228 -12.64 1.55 -10.73
C TRP A 228 -13.93 0.96 -11.32
N GLN A 229 -14.36 -0.23 -10.91
CA GLN A 229 -15.68 -0.74 -11.28
C GLN A 229 -16.79 0.17 -10.76
N ALA A 230 -16.74 0.57 -9.49
CA ALA A 230 -17.75 1.44 -8.88
C ALA A 230 -17.82 2.82 -9.56
N LEU A 231 -16.67 3.41 -9.91
CA LEU A 231 -16.62 4.68 -10.67
C LEU A 231 -17.13 4.54 -12.10
N ALA A 232 -16.97 3.37 -12.73
CA ALA A 232 -17.46 3.12 -14.08
C ALA A 232 -18.98 2.99 -14.13
N THR A 233 -19.56 2.30 -13.14
CA THR A 233 -20.98 1.91 -13.12
C THR A 233 -21.86 2.82 -12.28
N GLY A 234 -21.29 3.58 -11.34
CA GLY A 234 -22.04 4.29 -10.32
C GLY A 234 -22.65 3.38 -9.24
N ASP A 235 -22.30 2.08 -9.22
CA ASP A 235 -22.73 1.10 -8.23
C ASP A 235 -21.64 0.86 -7.18
N ALA A 236 -21.93 1.21 -5.92
CA ALA A 236 -21.01 1.08 -4.80
C ALA A 236 -20.85 -0.38 -4.32
N ALA A 237 -21.73 -1.31 -4.67
CA ALA A 237 -21.78 -2.63 -4.06
C ALA A 237 -20.49 -3.48 -4.20
N PRO A 238 -19.78 -3.51 -5.35
CA PRO A 238 -18.49 -4.20 -5.45
C PRO A 238 -17.44 -3.63 -4.49
N LEU A 239 -17.34 -2.29 -4.44
CA LEU A 239 -16.39 -1.59 -3.59
C LEU A 239 -16.73 -1.71 -2.10
N GLN A 240 -18.01 -1.58 -1.72
CA GLN A 240 -18.47 -1.78 -0.35
C GLN A 240 -18.07 -3.17 0.17
N ARG A 241 -18.32 -4.22 -0.63
CA ARG A 241 -17.94 -5.59 -0.26
C ARG A 241 -16.43 -5.77 -0.16
N ALA A 242 -15.64 -5.09 -0.99
CA ALA A 242 -14.18 -5.15 -0.91
C ALA A 242 -13.66 -4.47 0.37
N ILE A 243 -14.27 -3.35 0.77
CA ILE A 243 -13.93 -2.62 2.00
C ILE A 243 -14.30 -3.44 3.25
N GLU A 244 -15.50 -4.02 3.30
CA GLU A 244 -15.97 -4.81 4.45
C GLU A 244 -15.22 -6.13 4.64
N ARG A 245 -14.60 -6.66 3.57
CA ARG A 245 -13.77 -7.87 3.62
C ARG A 245 -12.36 -7.60 4.15
N ARG A 246 -11.96 -6.35 4.32
CA ARG A 246 -10.64 -6.02 4.89
C ARG A 246 -10.59 -6.54 6.32
N ASP A 247 -9.65 -7.41 6.61
CA ASP A 247 -9.44 -8.00 7.94
C ASP A 247 -8.71 -7.04 8.91
N GLY A 248 -8.58 -5.77 8.52
CA GLY A 248 -7.92 -4.70 9.28
C GLY A 248 -6.39 -4.82 9.34
N SER A 249 -5.80 -5.95 8.95
CA SER A 249 -4.37 -6.17 9.08
C SER A 249 -3.60 -5.65 7.86
N THR A 250 -2.68 -4.70 8.08
CA THR A 250 -1.43 -4.47 7.32
C THR A 250 -1.45 -4.39 5.78
N ASP A 251 -2.62 -4.42 5.14
CA ASP A 251 -2.77 -4.43 3.69
C ASP A 251 -2.38 -3.07 3.10
N VAL A 252 -1.74 -3.12 1.93
CA VAL A 252 -1.52 -1.93 1.10
C VAL A 252 -2.82 -1.56 0.38
N ALA A 253 -3.26 -0.32 0.55
CA ALA A 253 -4.37 0.26 -0.22
C ALA A 253 -3.81 1.28 -1.22
N ALA A 254 -4.13 1.13 -2.50
CA ALA A 254 -3.66 2.02 -3.56
C ALA A 254 -4.79 2.33 -4.55
N VAL A 255 -4.77 3.53 -5.14
CA VAL A 255 -5.70 3.88 -6.24
C VAL A 255 -5.22 3.27 -7.55
N ARG A 256 -3.91 3.36 -7.79
CA ARG A 256 -3.19 2.76 -8.90
C ARG A 256 -1.84 2.22 -8.44
N ASP A 257 -1.27 1.38 -9.28
CA ASP A 257 0.03 0.75 -9.10
C ASP A 257 0.70 0.55 -10.46
N ALA A 258 1.82 -0.19 -10.47
CA ALA A 258 2.54 -0.49 -11.69
C ALA A 258 1.71 -1.32 -12.68
N ASP A 259 0.73 -2.12 -12.27
CA ASP A 259 0.03 -3.06 -13.13
C ASP A 259 -1.30 -2.51 -13.66
N ALA A 260 -1.91 -3.24 -14.60
CA ALA A 260 -3.22 -2.88 -15.13
C ALA A 260 -4.32 -3.17 -14.09
N VAL A 261 -5.42 -2.44 -14.16
CA VAL A 261 -6.64 -2.80 -13.43
C VAL A 261 -7.26 -4.00 -14.14
N ILE A 262 -7.33 -5.14 -13.46
CA ILE A 262 -7.88 -6.39 -14.01
C ILE A 262 -9.29 -6.60 -13.48
N TRP A 263 -10.24 -6.88 -14.38
CA TRP A 263 -11.64 -7.05 -14.02
C TRP A 263 -11.95 -8.49 -13.63
N GLU A 264 -12.73 -8.68 -12.57
CA GLU A 264 -13.25 -10.00 -12.21
C GLU A 264 -14.42 -10.43 -13.12
N THR A 265 -15.28 -9.47 -13.51
CA THR A 265 -16.46 -9.69 -14.36
C THR A 265 -16.63 -8.54 -15.34
N ASP A 266 -17.44 -8.75 -16.39
CA ASP A 266 -17.87 -7.70 -17.33
C ASP A 266 -16.72 -6.91 -18.00
N ALA A 267 -15.58 -7.56 -18.17
CA ALA A 267 -14.32 -6.93 -18.57
C ALA A 267 -14.44 -6.04 -19.82
N ALA A 268 -15.16 -6.50 -20.85
CA ALA A 268 -15.31 -5.74 -22.09
C ALA A 268 -16.07 -4.40 -21.87
N ALA A 269 -17.17 -4.42 -21.12
CA ALA A 269 -17.97 -3.23 -20.86
C ALA A 269 -17.25 -2.25 -19.93
N LEU A 270 -16.58 -2.77 -18.89
CA LEU A 270 -15.79 -1.96 -17.97
C LEU A 270 -14.59 -1.34 -18.68
N THR A 271 -13.83 -2.12 -19.46
CA THR A 271 -12.72 -1.57 -20.25
C THR A 271 -13.21 -0.49 -21.22
N ALA A 272 -14.32 -0.69 -21.92
CA ALA A 272 -14.90 0.31 -22.83
C ALA A 272 -15.20 1.65 -22.12
N ARG A 273 -15.69 1.61 -20.86
CA ARG A 273 -15.91 2.83 -20.06
C ARG A 273 -14.62 3.63 -19.85
N TYR A 274 -13.47 3.00 -19.87
CA TYR A 274 -12.18 3.66 -19.69
C TYR A 274 -11.43 3.93 -20.99
N THR A 275 -11.76 3.26 -22.09
CA THR A 275 -11.01 3.39 -23.36
C THR A 275 -11.75 4.13 -24.46
N ASP A 276 -13.09 4.16 -24.43
CA ASP A 276 -13.88 4.78 -25.48
C ASP A 276 -13.79 6.31 -25.43
N GLU A 277 -13.55 6.93 -26.60
CA GLU A 277 -13.36 8.40 -26.70
C GLU A 277 -14.59 9.19 -26.23
N SER A 278 -15.79 8.62 -26.37
CA SER A 278 -17.06 9.21 -25.92
C SER A 278 -17.27 9.13 -24.40
N SER A 279 -16.42 8.37 -23.70
CA SER A 279 -16.43 8.22 -22.26
C SER A 279 -15.48 9.21 -21.57
N PHE A 280 -15.49 9.25 -20.23
CA PHE A 280 -14.60 10.13 -19.46
C PHE A 280 -13.15 9.62 -19.46
N GLY A 281 -12.92 8.31 -19.49
CA GLY A 281 -11.58 7.73 -19.30
C GLY A 281 -10.70 7.83 -20.55
N ARG A 282 -9.39 7.89 -20.34
CA ARG A 282 -8.36 7.80 -21.39
C ARG A 282 -7.39 6.66 -21.06
N GLY A 283 -7.89 5.45 -20.92
CA GLY A 283 -7.12 4.23 -20.69
C GLY A 283 -6.74 3.52 -21.99
N LEU A 284 -5.93 2.48 -21.87
CA LEU A 284 -5.61 1.52 -22.92
C LEU A 284 -6.04 0.12 -22.50
N ALA A 285 -6.73 -0.59 -23.39
CA ALA A 285 -7.13 -1.96 -23.11
C ALA A 285 -5.91 -2.86 -22.90
N THR A 286 -6.01 -3.78 -21.94
CA THR A 286 -5.08 -4.88 -21.73
C THR A 286 -5.83 -6.21 -21.81
N ASP A 287 -5.10 -7.32 -21.70
CA ASP A 287 -5.76 -8.61 -21.48
C ASP A 287 -6.53 -8.57 -20.14
N GLY A 288 -7.85 -8.73 -20.21
CA GLY A 288 -8.75 -8.73 -19.06
C GLY A 288 -8.91 -7.39 -18.30
N GLY A 289 -8.43 -6.27 -18.82
CA GLY A 289 -8.31 -5.05 -18.00
C GLY A 289 -8.09 -3.74 -18.75
N VAL A 290 -7.64 -2.74 -17.99
CA VAL A 290 -7.25 -1.42 -18.49
C VAL A 290 -5.97 -0.90 -17.83
N ALA A 291 -5.09 -0.32 -18.64
CA ALA A 291 -3.92 0.44 -18.22
C ALA A 291 -4.21 1.95 -18.33
N GLY A 292 -3.65 2.74 -17.43
CA GLY A 292 -3.87 4.18 -17.36
C GLY A 292 -3.47 4.76 -16.01
N THR A 293 -3.04 6.01 -16.02
CA THR A 293 -2.79 6.79 -14.79
C THR A 293 -4.10 7.08 -14.09
N THR A 294 -4.06 7.40 -12.79
CA THR A 294 -5.27 7.77 -12.04
C THR A 294 -5.98 8.95 -12.70
N ALA A 295 -5.24 9.98 -13.09
CA ALA A 295 -5.81 11.18 -13.70
C ALA A 295 -6.44 10.91 -15.08
N SER A 296 -5.79 10.10 -15.92
CA SER A 296 -6.32 9.74 -17.25
C SER A 296 -7.55 8.86 -17.15
N LEU A 297 -7.57 7.87 -16.25
CA LEU A 297 -8.73 7.01 -16.04
C LEU A 297 -9.91 7.78 -15.40
N ALA A 298 -9.64 8.72 -14.50
CA ALA A 298 -10.66 9.56 -13.86
C ALA A 298 -11.29 10.59 -14.81
N GLY A 299 -10.61 10.92 -15.93
CA GLY A 299 -11.09 11.83 -16.96
C GLY A 299 -10.47 13.23 -16.95
N VAL A 300 -9.41 13.45 -16.17
CA VAL A 300 -8.65 14.71 -16.18
C VAL A 300 -8.03 14.96 -17.56
N GLU A 301 -7.49 13.92 -18.20
CA GLU A 301 -6.93 14.01 -19.57
C GLU A 301 -8.01 14.38 -20.61
N ALA A 302 -9.23 13.88 -20.42
CA ALA A 302 -10.35 14.15 -21.31
C ALA A 302 -10.97 15.55 -21.11
N GLY A 303 -10.60 16.26 -20.04
CA GLY A 303 -11.26 17.50 -19.64
C GLY A 303 -12.67 17.29 -19.06
N ASP A 304 -12.93 16.11 -18.50
CA ASP A 304 -14.20 15.81 -17.85
C ASP A 304 -14.38 16.67 -16.58
N PRO A 305 -15.52 17.36 -16.39
CA PRO A 305 -15.74 18.24 -15.24
C PRO A 305 -15.67 17.54 -13.87
N LEU A 306 -15.90 16.22 -13.82
CA LEU A 306 -15.82 15.42 -12.61
C LEU A 306 -14.45 14.74 -12.45
N GLY A 307 -13.51 14.92 -13.39
CA GLY A 307 -12.22 14.24 -13.38
C GLY A 307 -11.42 14.49 -12.10
N GLU A 308 -11.31 15.73 -11.67
CA GLU A 308 -10.62 16.09 -10.42
C GLU A 308 -11.36 15.55 -9.18
N ALA A 309 -12.70 15.55 -9.19
CA ALA A 309 -13.52 15.00 -8.11
C ALA A 309 -13.35 13.48 -7.97
N ARG A 310 -13.28 12.73 -9.08
CA ARG A 310 -13.00 11.29 -9.06
C ARG A 310 -11.59 10.99 -8.52
N VAL A 311 -10.58 11.79 -8.88
CA VAL A 311 -9.23 11.65 -8.30
C VAL A 311 -9.25 11.86 -6.78
N ALA A 312 -9.92 12.92 -6.31
CA ALA A 312 -10.02 13.22 -4.88
C ALA A 312 -10.80 12.14 -4.12
N LEU A 313 -11.93 11.67 -4.65
CA LEU A 313 -12.74 10.61 -4.05
C LEU A 313 -11.96 9.30 -3.93
N ALA A 314 -11.26 8.90 -4.99
CA ALA A 314 -10.47 7.66 -5.00
C ALA A 314 -9.41 7.67 -3.89
N HIS A 315 -8.68 8.77 -3.76
CA HIS A 315 -7.66 8.92 -2.74
C HIS A 315 -8.24 9.11 -1.34
N ALA A 316 -9.38 9.79 -1.20
CA ALA A 316 -10.07 9.87 0.08
C ALA A 316 -10.43 8.47 0.58
N LEU A 317 -10.98 7.59 -0.26
CA LEU A 317 -11.28 6.23 0.14
C LEU A 317 -10.02 5.46 0.58
N VAL A 318 -8.95 5.52 -0.20
CA VAL A 318 -7.67 4.85 0.13
C VAL A 318 -7.04 5.40 1.41
N LEU A 319 -7.13 6.71 1.64
CA LEU A 319 -6.61 7.37 2.84
C LEU A 319 -7.49 7.17 4.08
N SER A 320 -8.69 6.60 3.99
CA SER A 320 -9.54 6.37 5.16
C SER A 320 -9.80 4.91 5.50
N VAL A 321 -9.43 3.96 4.64
CA VAL A 321 -9.42 2.54 5.00
C VAL A 321 -8.23 2.20 5.92
N PRO A 322 -8.33 1.13 6.75
CA PRO A 322 -7.20 0.63 7.53
C PRO A 322 -6.06 0.11 6.64
N GLY A 323 -4.83 0.13 7.16
CA GLY A 323 -3.61 -0.30 6.48
C GLY A 323 -2.74 0.84 5.97
N LEU A 324 -1.80 0.50 5.09
CA LEU A 324 -0.83 1.43 4.51
C LEU A 324 -1.38 2.02 3.20
N PRO A 325 -1.86 3.28 3.16
CA PRO A 325 -2.17 3.93 1.91
C PRO A 325 -0.89 4.12 1.10
N MET A 326 -0.89 3.77 -0.18
CA MET A 326 0.24 3.86 -1.09
C MET A 326 -0.10 4.76 -2.27
N LEU A 327 0.60 5.88 -2.39
CA LEU A 327 0.52 6.77 -3.54
C LEU A 327 1.37 6.24 -4.69
N TRP A 328 0.84 6.23 -5.91
CA TRP A 328 1.66 6.10 -7.10
C TRP A 328 2.24 7.48 -7.44
N LEU A 329 3.55 7.67 -7.26
CA LEU A 329 4.16 9.00 -7.37
C LEU A 329 3.91 9.59 -8.76
N GLY A 330 3.37 10.82 -8.78
CA GLY A 330 2.81 11.47 -9.96
C GLY A 330 1.32 11.73 -9.83
N ASP A 331 0.58 10.87 -9.10
CA ASP A 331 -0.86 11.06 -8.86
C ASP A 331 -1.15 12.33 -8.06
N GLU A 332 -0.26 12.74 -7.16
CA GLU A 332 -0.39 13.96 -6.35
C GLU A 332 -0.27 15.27 -7.14
N VAL A 333 0.07 15.19 -8.43
CA VAL A 333 0.00 16.31 -9.38
C VAL A 333 -0.87 15.96 -10.59
N GLY A 334 -1.61 14.84 -10.54
CA GLY A 334 -2.45 14.36 -11.62
C GLY A 334 -1.67 14.02 -12.90
N GLN A 335 -0.57 13.27 -12.79
CA GLN A 335 0.19 12.78 -13.93
C GLN A 335 -0.75 12.12 -14.96
N LEU A 336 -0.61 12.50 -16.22
CA LEU A 336 -1.36 11.93 -17.33
C LEU A 336 -0.59 10.76 -17.95
N ASN A 337 -1.25 10.00 -18.81
CA ASN A 337 -0.63 8.93 -19.57
C ASN A 337 0.59 9.42 -20.36
N ASP A 338 1.62 8.58 -20.39
CA ASP A 338 2.78 8.76 -21.23
C ASP A 338 2.53 8.07 -22.58
N PRO A 339 2.40 8.81 -23.70
CA PRO A 339 2.22 8.19 -25.00
C PRO A 339 3.53 7.67 -25.60
N THR A 340 4.69 8.11 -25.09
CA THR A 340 6.02 7.90 -25.70
C THR A 340 6.51 6.47 -25.58
N PHE A 341 5.93 5.64 -24.70
CA PHE A 341 6.27 4.22 -24.62
C PHE A 341 6.06 3.46 -25.95
N ARG A 342 5.18 3.97 -26.82
CA ARG A 342 4.93 3.39 -28.15
C ARG A 342 6.14 3.51 -29.09
N ASP A 343 7.02 4.46 -28.82
CA ASP A 343 8.23 4.69 -29.61
C ASP A 343 9.40 3.80 -29.14
N ASP A 344 9.26 3.13 -28.00
CA ASP A 344 10.26 2.26 -27.40
C ASP A 344 10.05 0.80 -27.81
N PRO A 345 10.95 0.17 -28.60
CA PRO A 345 10.81 -1.20 -29.07
C PRO A 345 10.65 -2.25 -27.97
N GLU A 346 11.15 -1.99 -26.75
CA GLU A 346 11.07 -2.92 -25.63
C GLU A 346 9.75 -2.77 -24.84
N ARG A 347 9.02 -1.66 -25.04
CA ARG A 347 7.86 -1.27 -24.21
C ARG A 347 6.57 -1.13 -25.00
N ARG A 348 6.65 -0.85 -26.29
CA ARG A 348 5.50 -0.53 -27.16
C ARG A 348 4.39 -1.59 -27.19
N ASP A 349 4.75 -2.84 -26.91
CA ASP A 349 3.83 -3.99 -26.95
C ASP A 349 3.18 -4.27 -25.58
N ASP A 350 3.51 -3.50 -24.53
CA ASP A 350 2.91 -3.59 -23.19
C ASP A 350 2.27 -2.25 -22.79
N ALA A 351 0.93 -2.21 -22.87
CA ALA A 351 0.15 -1.01 -22.59
C ALA A 351 0.30 -0.49 -21.15
N ARG A 352 0.80 -1.29 -20.19
CA ARG A 352 1.05 -0.84 -18.81
C ARG A 352 2.09 0.28 -18.75
N TRP A 353 2.96 0.39 -19.75
CA TRP A 353 3.93 1.48 -19.81
C TRP A 353 3.29 2.87 -19.98
N THR A 354 2.02 2.96 -20.38
CA THR A 354 1.27 4.23 -20.44
C THR A 354 1.19 4.93 -19.09
N HIS A 355 1.19 4.19 -17.96
CA HIS A 355 1.09 4.73 -16.61
C HIS A 355 2.36 4.54 -15.78
N ARG A 356 3.48 4.27 -16.46
CA ARG A 356 4.84 4.18 -15.90
C ARG A 356 5.75 5.24 -16.51
N GLY A 357 5.15 6.38 -16.86
CA GLY A 357 5.83 7.48 -17.52
C GLY A 357 6.86 8.18 -16.65
N GLN A 358 7.69 9.00 -17.29
CA GLN A 358 8.67 9.84 -16.61
C GLN A 358 7.99 10.86 -15.66
N LYS A 359 8.69 11.25 -14.60
CA LYS A 359 8.24 12.29 -13.66
C LYS A 359 7.77 13.56 -14.41
N PRO A 360 6.50 13.99 -14.25
CA PRO A 360 5.93 15.09 -15.03
C PRO A 360 6.37 16.46 -14.49
N ARG A 361 7.58 16.88 -14.86
CA ARG A 361 8.21 18.11 -14.34
C ARG A 361 7.33 19.35 -14.45
N ASP A 362 6.65 19.53 -15.58
CA ASP A 362 5.77 20.69 -15.80
C ASP A 362 4.59 20.71 -14.82
N ARG A 363 4.03 19.55 -14.49
CA ARG A 363 2.92 19.45 -13.52
C ARG A 363 3.40 19.68 -12.10
N TYR A 364 4.59 19.18 -11.73
CA TYR A 364 5.21 19.51 -10.45
C TYR A 364 5.51 21.00 -10.31
N ALA A 365 5.91 21.69 -11.38
CA ALA A 365 6.11 23.14 -11.37
C ALA A 365 4.80 23.91 -11.14
N GLN A 366 3.66 23.33 -11.50
CA GLN A 366 2.33 23.90 -11.35
C GLN A 366 1.61 23.50 -10.05
N LYS A 367 2.24 22.69 -9.17
CA LYS A 367 1.58 22.12 -7.98
C LYS A 367 1.03 23.15 -6.98
N THR A 368 1.46 24.41 -7.07
CA THR A 368 0.98 25.52 -6.22
C THR A 368 0.03 26.45 -6.96
N ASP A 369 -0.20 26.24 -8.26
CA ASP A 369 -1.09 27.06 -9.08
C ASP A 369 -2.52 26.49 -9.08
N ALA A 370 -3.39 27.12 -8.30
CA ALA A 370 -4.80 26.75 -8.18
C ALA A 370 -5.61 26.91 -9.48
N ALA A 371 -5.09 27.62 -10.49
CA ALA A 371 -5.71 27.73 -11.80
C ALA A 371 -5.51 26.44 -12.65
N THR A 372 -4.55 25.59 -12.30
CA THR A 372 -4.26 24.34 -13.02
C THR A 372 -4.89 23.12 -12.32
N SER A 373 -5.16 22.06 -13.09
CA SER A 373 -5.62 20.79 -12.50
C SER A 373 -4.55 20.17 -11.59
N ALA A 374 -3.26 20.35 -11.93
CA ALA A 374 -2.15 19.88 -11.11
C ALA A 374 -2.16 20.51 -9.70
N GLY A 375 -2.30 21.84 -9.62
CA GLY A 375 -2.33 22.53 -8.33
C GLY A 375 -3.59 22.25 -7.51
N ARG A 376 -4.76 22.08 -8.16
CA ARG A 376 -6.00 21.68 -7.47
C ARG A 376 -5.92 20.27 -6.91
N ILE A 377 -5.49 19.29 -7.71
CA ILE A 377 -5.28 17.90 -7.26
C ILE A 377 -4.26 17.87 -6.12
N HIS A 378 -3.13 18.57 -6.24
CA HIS A 378 -2.10 18.61 -5.20
C HIS A 378 -2.63 19.18 -3.88
N ARG A 379 -3.36 20.29 -3.93
CA ARG A 379 -3.99 20.88 -2.75
C ARG A 379 -4.97 19.90 -2.11
N ASP A 380 -5.83 19.26 -2.89
CA ASP A 380 -6.87 18.39 -2.35
C ASP A 380 -6.26 17.12 -1.73
N LEU A 381 -5.24 16.52 -2.38
CA LEU A 381 -4.53 15.35 -1.82
C LEU A 381 -3.77 15.68 -0.55
N THR A 382 -3.02 16.78 -0.54
CA THR A 382 -2.25 17.20 0.65
C THR A 382 -3.17 17.59 1.81
N LYS A 383 -4.35 18.17 1.52
CA LYS A 383 -5.41 18.41 2.51
C LYS A 383 -5.90 17.09 3.11
N LEU A 384 -6.19 16.07 2.30
CA LEU A 384 -6.63 14.75 2.79
C LEU A 384 -5.57 14.07 3.66
N ILE A 385 -4.30 14.11 3.24
CA ILE A 385 -3.17 13.56 4.00
C ILE A 385 -3.05 14.28 5.36
N ALA A 386 -3.11 15.62 5.36
CA ALA A 386 -3.04 16.40 6.59
C ALA A 386 -4.21 16.09 7.54
N VAL A 387 -5.44 16.01 7.02
CA VAL A 387 -6.62 15.65 7.80
C VAL A 387 -6.47 14.24 8.38
N ARG A 388 -5.96 13.27 7.61
CA ARG A 388 -5.69 11.92 8.11
C ARG A 388 -4.72 11.97 9.30
N HIS A 389 -3.61 12.69 9.17
CA HIS A 389 -2.58 12.82 10.22
C HIS A 389 -3.12 13.44 11.53
N THR A 390 -4.11 14.32 11.44
CA THR A 390 -4.72 14.99 12.60
C THR A 390 -5.96 14.27 13.15
N THR A 391 -6.31 13.10 12.63
CA THR A 391 -7.54 12.37 12.97
C THR A 391 -7.20 11.03 13.64
N PRO A 392 -7.25 10.95 14.98
CA PRO A 392 -6.88 9.74 15.74
C PRO A 392 -7.65 8.47 15.34
N GLU A 393 -8.89 8.62 14.90
CA GLU A 393 -9.76 7.50 14.49
C GLU A 393 -9.24 6.74 13.27
N PHE A 394 -8.32 7.34 12.49
CA PHE A 394 -7.66 6.65 11.39
C PHE A 394 -6.47 5.79 11.81
N ASP A 395 -6.05 5.80 13.07
CA ASP A 395 -5.10 4.81 13.58
C ASP A 395 -5.73 3.41 13.65
N GLY A 396 -4.87 2.40 13.52
CA GLY A 396 -5.23 1.02 13.75
C GLY A 396 -5.94 0.35 12.58
N ALA A 397 -6.40 -0.86 12.88
CA ALA A 397 -6.93 -1.83 11.93
C ALA A 397 -8.46 -1.76 11.78
N ASP A 398 -9.14 -1.12 12.73
CA ASP A 398 -10.58 -1.30 12.88
C ASP A 398 -11.37 -0.54 11.82
N LEU A 399 -12.33 -1.25 11.23
CA LEU A 399 -13.32 -0.70 10.32
C LEU A 399 -14.66 -1.39 10.57
N ILE A 400 -15.73 -0.61 10.60
CA ILE A 400 -17.10 -1.11 10.76
C ILE A 400 -17.89 -0.72 9.51
N GLY A 401 -18.49 -1.69 8.82
CA GLY A 401 -19.35 -1.41 7.67
C GLY A 401 -20.54 -0.51 8.05
N PHE A 402 -20.95 0.36 7.13
CA PHE A 402 -22.12 1.22 7.33
C PHE A 402 -23.02 1.17 6.10
N GLY A 403 -24.16 0.48 6.24
CA GLY A 403 -25.12 0.30 5.15
C GLY A 403 -25.87 1.58 4.83
N VAL A 404 -25.61 2.16 3.66
CA VAL A 404 -26.35 3.30 3.13
C VAL A 404 -27.41 2.79 2.14
N PRO A 405 -28.70 3.12 2.28
CA PRO A 405 -29.76 2.69 1.37
C PRO A 405 -29.78 3.52 0.06
N VAL A 406 -28.59 3.84 -0.46
CA VAL A 406 -28.38 4.60 -1.69
C VAL A 406 -27.32 3.84 -2.51
N PRO A 407 -27.67 3.21 -3.64
CA PRO A 407 -26.78 2.27 -4.35
C PRO A 407 -25.43 2.84 -4.78
N SER A 408 -25.33 4.16 -4.97
CA SER A 408 -24.10 4.83 -5.38
C SER A 408 -23.20 5.26 -4.22
N VAL A 409 -23.62 5.04 -2.96
CA VAL A 409 -22.88 5.55 -1.80
C VAL A 409 -22.20 4.39 -1.07
N VAL A 410 -20.87 4.48 -0.97
CA VAL A 410 -20.05 3.67 -0.07
C VAL A 410 -20.12 4.28 1.33
N GLY A 411 -20.26 3.44 2.36
CA GLY A 411 -20.34 3.86 3.75
C GLY A 411 -19.56 2.93 4.69
N TYR A 412 -18.72 3.51 5.54
CA TYR A 412 -18.07 2.78 6.63
C TYR A 412 -17.61 3.71 7.75
N GLN A 413 -17.26 3.12 8.87
CA GLN A 413 -16.89 3.80 10.10
C GLN A 413 -15.47 3.41 10.51
N ARG A 414 -14.72 4.40 10.99
CA ARG A 414 -13.43 4.23 11.67
C ARG A 414 -13.61 4.60 13.14
N PRO A 415 -13.60 3.62 14.07
CA PRO A 415 -13.91 3.88 15.47
C PRO A 415 -12.77 4.62 16.18
N GLY A 416 -13.13 5.46 17.13
CA GLY A 416 -12.23 6.16 18.04
C GLY A 416 -12.68 6.09 19.49
N ASP A 417 -12.00 6.83 20.36
CA ASP A 417 -12.39 6.95 21.77
C ASP A 417 -13.53 7.97 21.91
N GLY A 418 -14.76 7.48 22.10
CA GLY A 418 -15.96 8.31 22.30
C GLY A 418 -16.53 9.00 21.04
N ALA A 419 -15.87 8.88 19.89
CA ALA A 419 -16.35 9.38 18.60
C ALA A 419 -15.99 8.39 17.48
N VAL A 420 -16.67 8.53 16.34
CA VAL A 420 -16.44 7.71 15.15
C VAL A 420 -16.26 8.62 13.94
N VAL A 421 -15.35 8.27 13.04
CA VAL A 421 -15.31 8.89 11.71
C VAL A 421 -16.17 8.07 10.75
N LEU A 422 -17.31 8.64 10.37
CA LEU A 422 -18.19 8.12 9.33
C LEU A 422 -17.69 8.62 7.97
N VAL A 423 -17.28 7.68 7.12
CA VAL A 423 -16.86 7.93 5.75
C VAL A 423 -18.02 7.63 4.82
N LEU A 424 -18.41 8.61 4.01
CA LEU A 424 -19.45 8.48 3.00
C LEU A 424 -18.91 8.97 1.66
N ALA A 425 -19.03 8.18 0.59
CA ALA A 425 -18.52 8.54 -0.73
C ALA A 425 -19.50 8.14 -1.82
N ASN A 426 -19.92 9.09 -2.65
CA ASN A 426 -20.82 8.88 -3.77
C ASN A 426 -20.01 8.61 -5.05
N VAL A 427 -20.05 7.37 -5.55
CA VAL A 427 -19.31 6.96 -6.76
C VAL A 427 -20.02 7.30 -8.07
N ALA A 428 -21.26 7.83 -8.01
CA ALA A 428 -22.01 8.21 -9.19
C ALA A 428 -21.68 9.62 -9.69
N ASP A 429 -22.01 9.86 -10.96
CA ASP A 429 -21.87 11.14 -11.66
C ASP A 429 -23.00 12.14 -11.34
N GLU A 430 -23.93 11.78 -10.43
CA GLU A 430 -25.06 12.60 -9.99
C GLU A 430 -25.07 12.75 -8.47
N PRO A 431 -25.61 13.85 -7.91
CA PRO A 431 -25.76 14.01 -6.47
C PRO A 431 -26.62 12.91 -5.83
N ALA A 432 -26.25 12.49 -4.63
CA ALA A 432 -26.91 11.44 -3.88
C ALA A 432 -27.39 11.95 -2.52
N HIS A 433 -28.68 11.79 -2.22
CA HIS A 433 -29.24 12.17 -0.93
C HIS A 433 -29.37 10.95 0.00
N ILE A 434 -28.75 11.06 1.17
CA ILE A 434 -28.77 10.06 2.25
C ILE A 434 -29.88 10.47 3.23
N PRO A 435 -30.92 9.64 3.42
CA PRO A 435 -32.03 9.97 4.30
C PRO A 435 -31.62 10.14 5.77
N ALA A 436 -32.25 11.06 6.50
CA ALA A 436 -32.03 11.29 7.94
C ALA A 436 -32.10 10.01 8.78
N VAL A 437 -33.04 9.10 8.49
CA VAL A 437 -33.21 7.83 9.21
C VAL A 437 -31.99 6.92 9.12
N THR A 438 -31.16 7.06 8.08
CA THR A 438 -29.89 6.33 7.97
C THR A 438 -28.87 6.83 8.98
N LEU A 439 -28.93 8.13 9.33
CA LEU A 439 -27.98 8.80 10.22
C LEU A 439 -28.51 8.92 11.66
N SER A 440 -29.73 8.47 11.95
CA SER A 440 -30.40 8.68 13.25
C SER A 440 -29.77 7.95 14.44
N GLY A 441 -28.79 7.07 14.20
CA GLY A 441 -27.95 6.48 15.24
C GLY A 441 -26.83 7.40 15.74
N PHE A 442 -26.70 8.61 15.19
CA PHE A 442 -25.75 9.62 15.59
C PHE A 442 -26.45 10.89 16.08
N ALA A 443 -25.70 11.73 16.81
CA ALA A 443 -26.14 13.08 17.13
C ALA A 443 -26.46 13.88 15.86
N SER A 444 -27.37 14.84 15.96
CA SER A 444 -27.81 15.65 14.81
C SER A 444 -26.70 16.54 14.24
N THR A 445 -25.65 16.81 15.00
CA THR A 445 -24.48 17.57 14.56
C THR A 445 -23.25 16.67 14.43
N ALA A 446 -22.49 16.89 13.37
CA ALA A 446 -21.23 16.23 13.10
C ALA A 446 -20.16 17.27 12.76
N LEU A 447 -18.87 16.92 12.90
CA LEU A 447 -17.78 17.75 12.37
C LEU A 447 -17.32 17.19 11.02
N ASP A 448 -17.43 17.97 9.95
CA ASP A 448 -16.78 17.66 8.69
C ASP A 448 -15.27 17.89 8.85
N LEU A 449 -14.50 16.81 8.86
CA LEU A 449 -13.06 16.85 9.09
C LEU A 449 -12.28 17.48 7.94
N ILE A 450 -12.83 17.43 6.73
CA ILE A 450 -12.17 17.98 5.55
C ILE A 450 -12.42 19.47 5.51
N GLU A 451 -13.66 19.92 5.67
CA GLU A 451 -13.99 21.34 5.63
C GLU A 451 -13.70 22.06 6.96
N GLY A 452 -13.56 21.32 8.07
CA GLY A 452 -13.30 21.88 9.39
C GLY A 452 -14.48 22.63 9.98
N VAL A 453 -15.70 22.29 9.56
CA VAL A 453 -16.96 22.97 9.96
C VAL A 453 -17.98 21.97 10.48
N GLU A 454 -18.88 22.44 11.35
CA GLU A 454 -20.02 21.63 11.77
C GLU A 454 -20.99 21.40 10.60
N ALA A 455 -21.51 20.18 10.51
CA ALA A 455 -22.52 19.74 9.57
C ALA A 455 -23.77 19.29 10.35
N ASP A 456 -24.93 19.81 9.96
CA ASP A 456 -26.22 19.31 10.43
C ASP A 456 -26.62 18.09 9.58
N ILE A 457 -26.85 16.97 10.25
CA ILE A 457 -27.25 15.70 9.63
C ILE A 457 -28.67 15.27 10.06
N SER A 458 -29.40 16.12 10.78
CA SER A 458 -30.76 15.83 11.27
C SER A 458 -31.79 15.65 10.16
N GLU A 459 -31.60 16.33 9.02
CA GLU A 459 -32.46 16.23 7.84
C GLU A 459 -31.89 15.30 6.76
N GLY A 460 -30.80 14.58 7.07
CA GLY A 460 -30.04 13.79 6.11
C GLY A 460 -28.89 14.58 5.48
N LEU A 461 -28.23 13.99 4.50
CA LEU A 461 -27.01 14.53 3.91
C LEU A 461 -27.00 14.32 2.40
N THR A 462 -26.74 15.38 1.63
CA THR A 462 -26.55 15.26 0.17
C THR A 462 -25.08 15.32 -0.19
N LEU A 463 -24.59 14.26 -0.84
CA LEU A 463 -23.25 14.24 -1.43
C LEU A 463 -23.32 14.70 -2.89
N PRO A 464 -22.39 15.57 -3.34
CA PRO A 464 -22.25 15.90 -4.75
C PRO A 464 -21.93 14.66 -5.61
N ALA A 465 -22.06 14.80 -6.93
CA ALA A 465 -21.49 13.86 -7.90
C ALA A 465 -20.00 13.64 -7.62
N CYS A 466 -19.56 12.38 -7.56
CA CYS A 466 -18.20 11.99 -7.18
C CYS A 466 -17.71 12.67 -5.88
N GLY A 467 -18.62 13.01 -4.97
CA GLY A 467 -18.34 13.71 -3.71
C GLY A 467 -18.24 12.78 -2.52
N PHE A 468 -17.59 13.23 -1.45
CA PHE A 468 -17.41 12.45 -0.22
C PHE A 468 -17.37 13.34 1.02
N ARG A 469 -17.51 12.72 2.19
CA ARG A 469 -17.42 13.33 3.52
C ARG A 469 -16.71 12.41 4.50
N TRP A 470 -15.87 13.00 5.36
CA TRP A 470 -15.35 12.38 6.57
C TRP A 470 -15.96 13.11 7.77
N LEU A 471 -17.00 12.54 8.34
CA LEU A 471 -17.74 13.16 9.45
C LEU A 471 -17.32 12.53 10.76
N ARG A 472 -16.79 13.33 11.69
CA ARG A 472 -16.70 12.90 13.09
C ARG A 472 -18.07 13.02 13.72
N VAL A 473 -18.66 11.88 14.03
CA VAL A 473 -20.00 11.72 14.59
C VAL A 473 -19.92 11.14 16.00
N SER A 474 -20.89 11.48 16.84
CA SER A 474 -21.07 10.89 18.17
C SER A 474 -22.28 9.95 18.12
N PRO A 475 -22.14 8.66 18.43
CA PRO A 475 -23.28 7.76 18.59
C PRO A 475 -24.26 8.28 19.65
N VAL A 476 -25.56 8.11 19.44
CA VAL A 476 -26.57 8.34 20.49
C VAL A 476 -26.85 7.03 21.24
N ASP A 477 -27.07 7.15 22.55
CA ASP A 477 -27.35 6.02 23.45
C ASP A 477 -28.69 5.32 23.19
#